data_AF-A0A954T8V3-F1
#
_entry.id   AF-A0A954T8V3-F1
#
_cell.length_a   1.000
_cell.length_b   1.000
_cell.length_c   1.000
_cell.angle_alpha   90.00
_cell.angle_beta   90.00
_cell.angle_gamma   90.00
#
_symmetry.space_group_name_H-M   'P 1'
#
loop_
_entity.id
_entity.type
_entity.pdbx_description
1 polymer ?
#
loop_
_entity_poly.entity_id
_entity_poly.type
_entity_poly.pdbx_seq_one_letter_code
_entity_poly.pdbx_strand_id
1 'polypeptide(L)'
;RKLGISAEMVSLIVRRQLEDEQQIDPQRVITDIGLDEISLKKRHRLYATILTDLTDPAHSRIMAVALGRDQAAAEHCLNRLSEQQRKQVRHHRTDMSPAYTAAGLALLPDSQQVIDRFYVAKRLGEIVDRVRKKTQAYKKRLSAQDRQQFR
;
A
#
# COMPACT_ATOMS: atom_id res chain seq x y z
N ARG A 1 6.83 -34.71 -8.93
CA ARG A 1 7.09 -34.81 -10.38
C ARG A 1 7.48 -33.42 -10.89
N LYS A 2 8.63 -33.25 -11.56
CA LYS A 2 8.93 -32.02 -12.34
C LYS A 2 8.14 -32.13 -13.65
N LEU A 3 7.40 -31.08 -14.03
CA LEU A 3 6.45 -31.10 -15.15
C LEU A 3 7.09 -31.26 -16.55
N GLY A 4 8.39 -31.57 -16.67
CA GLY A 4 9.09 -31.69 -17.95
C GLY A 4 9.29 -30.36 -18.70
N ILE A 5 8.89 -29.24 -18.09
CA ILE A 5 9.00 -27.89 -18.66
C ILE A 5 10.21 -27.19 -18.05
N SER A 6 11.03 -26.54 -18.87
CA SER A 6 12.19 -25.79 -18.40
C SER A 6 11.77 -24.49 -17.70
N ALA A 7 12.63 -23.97 -16.81
CA ALA A 7 12.35 -22.72 -16.10
C ALA A 7 12.20 -21.54 -17.06
N GLU A 8 12.95 -21.55 -18.17
CA GLU A 8 12.88 -20.57 -19.24
C GLU A 8 11.50 -20.60 -19.93
N MET A 9 10.99 -21.80 -20.22
CA MET A 9 9.67 -21.95 -20.84
C MET A 9 8.54 -21.50 -19.89
N VAL A 10 8.64 -21.81 -18.59
CA VAL A 10 7.72 -21.25 -17.58
C VAL A 10 7.80 -19.72 -17.57
N SER A 11 9.01 -19.15 -17.56
CA SER A 11 9.18 -17.70 -17.58
C SER A 11 8.62 -17.05 -18.85
N LEU A 12 8.72 -17.73 -20.00
CA LEU A 12 8.16 -17.26 -21.26
C LEU A 12 6.64 -17.25 -21.22
N ILE A 13 6.02 -18.33 -20.73
CA ILE A 13 4.55 -18.44 -20.59
C ILE A 13 4.04 -17.34 -19.65
N VAL A 14 4.69 -17.17 -18.50
CA VAL A 14 4.33 -16.12 -17.53
C VAL A 14 4.47 -14.74 -18.17
N ARG A 15 5.56 -14.44 -18.89
CA ARG A 15 5.73 -13.15 -19.58
C ARG A 15 4.63 -12.90 -20.60
N ARG A 16 4.32 -13.87 -21.46
CA ARG A 16 3.27 -13.73 -22.47
C ARG A 16 1.90 -13.49 -21.84
N GLN A 17 1.54 -14.23 -20.79
CA GLN A 17 0.28 -13.99 -20.09
C GLN A 17 0.23 -12.60 -19.43
N LEU A 18 1.34 -12.13 -18.87
CA LEU A 18 1.43 -10.79 -18.30
C LEU A 18 1.35 -9.68 -19.36
N GLU A 19 1.84 -9.92 -20.58
CA GLU A 19 1.75 -8.98 -21.72
C GLU A 19 0.30 -8.83 -22.20
N ASP A 20 -0.47 -9.93 -22.25
CA ASP A 20 -1.89 -9.92 -22.64
C ASP A 20 -2.78 -9.22 -21.59
N GLU A 21 -2.38 -9.22 -20.31
CA GLU A 21 -3.15 -8.60 -19.21
C GLU A 21 -2.86 -7.11 -18.97
N GLN A 22 -2.00 -6.47 -19.77
CA GLN A 22 -1.50 -5.12 -19.45
C GLN A 22 -2.54 -4.00 -19.58
N GLN A 23 -3.60 -4.16 -20.37
CA GLN A 23 -4.51 -3.04 -20.64
C GLN A 23 -5.71 -3.07 -19.69
N ILE A 24 -5.82 -2.00 -18.90
CA ILE A 24 -7.04 -1.70 -18.17
C ILE A 24 -8.09 -1.33 -19.21
N ASP A 25 -9.20 -2.06 -19.21
CA ASP A 25 -10.34 -1.78 -20.09
C ASP A 25 -10.73 -0.29 -19.97
N PRO A 26 -10.63 0.50 -21.06
CA PRO A 26 -10.95 1.92 -21.04
C PRO A 26 -12.40 2.22 -20.66
N GLN A 27 -13.32 1.28 -20.88
CA GLN A 27 -14.74 1.42 -20.55
C GLN A 27 -15.05 1.08 -19.10
N ARG A 28 -14.10 0.49 -18.38
CA ARG A 28 -14.29 0.14 -16.97
C ARG A 28 -14.45 1.41 -16.14
N VAL A 29 -15.53 1.47 -15.36
CA VAL A 29 -15.77 2.50 -14.36
C VAL A 29 -14.99 2.13 -13.09
N ILE A 30 -14.10 3.02 -12.67
CA ILE A 30 -13.26 2.84 -11.49
C ILE A 30 -13.50 4.04 -10.57
N THR A 31 -14.17 3.81 -9.45
CA THR A 31 -14.49 4.86 -8.46
C THR A 31 -13.68 4.75 -7.20
N ASP A 32 -13.18 3.57 -6.88
CA ASP A 32 -12.48 3.30 -5.64
C ASP A 32 -11.21 2.51 -5.95
N ILE A 33 -10.06 3.01 -5.50
CA ILE A 33 -8.77 2.36 -5.72
C ILE A 33 -7.99 2.20 -4.42
N GLY A 34 -7.03 1.28 -4.41
CA GLY A 34 -6.03 1.13 -3.36
C GLY A 34 -4.62 1.25 -3.90
N LEU A 35 -3.74 1.91 -3.16
CA LEU A 35 -2.28 1.89 -3.36
C LEU A 35 -1.61 1.36 -2.09
N ASP A 36 -0.80 0.31 -2.24
CA ASP A 36 -0.04 -0.28 -1.13
C ASP A 36 1.34 -0.75 -1.59
N GLU A 37 2.25 -0.99 -0.64
CA GLU A 37 3.58 -1.55 -0.89
C GLU A 37 3.67 -3.04 -0.53
N ILE A 38 4.36 -3.82 -1.37
CA ILE A 38 4.76 -5.19 -1.03
C ILE A 38 6.29 -5.32 -1.02
N SER A 39 6.82 -5.99 0.00
CA SER A 39 8.25 -6.31 0.06
C SER A 39 8.54 -7.59 -0.71
N LEU A 40 9.23 -7.47 -1.85
CA LEU A 40 9.59 -8.60 -2.73
C LEU A 40 10.79 -9.41 -2.22
N LYS A 41 11.59 -8.84 -1.31
CA LYS A 41 12.76 -9.51 -0.70
C LYS A 41 12.70 -9.44 0.81
N LYS A 42 13.29 -10.44 1.48
CA LYS A 42 13.47 -10.42 2.95
C LYS A 42 14.21 -9.15 3.38
N ARG A 43 13.92 -8.69 4.61
CA ARG A 43 14.52 -7.50 5.23
C ARG A 43 14.26 -6.20 4.44
N HIS A 44 13.12 -6.09 3.76
CA HIS A 44 12.69 -4.82 3.15
C HIS A 44 13.68 -4.24 2.12
N ARG A 45 14.37 -5.10 1.37
CA ARG A 45 15.41 -4.69 0.41
C ARG A 45 14.88 -4.27 -0.96
N LEU A 46 13.65 -4.67 -1.27
CA LEU A 46 13.02 -4.39 -2.55
C LEU A 46 11.52 -4.30 -2.33
N TYR A 47 10.93 -3.20 -2.79
CA TYR A 47 9.52 -2.92 -2.70
C TYR A 47 8.90 -2.82 -4.09
N ALA A 48 7.60 -3.07 -4.16
CA ALA A 48 6.78 -2.73 -5.30
C ALA A 48 5.48 -2.09 -4.82
N THR A 49 5.04 -1.05 -5.54
CA THR A 49 3.73 -0.41 -5.36
C THR A 49 2.72 -1.16 -6.21
N ILE A 50 1.56 -1.45 -5.62
CA ILE A 50 0.45 -2.13 -6.28
C ILE A 50 -0.74 -1.18 -6.32
N LEU A 51 -1.35 -1.03 -7.52
CA LEU A 51 -2.65 -0.39 -7.69
C LEU A 51 -3.72 -1.46 -7.81
N THR A 52 -4.77 -1.33 -7.00
CA THR A 52 -5.89 -2.27 -6.94
C THR A 52 -7.20 -1.54 -7.18
N ASP A 53 -8.05 -2.09 -8.03
CA ASP A 53 -9.44 -1.68 -8.15
C ASP A 53 -10.23 -2.20 -6.96
N LEU A 54 -10.88 -1.30 -6.25
CA LEU A 54 -11.73 -1.56 -5.08
C LEU A 54 -13.16 -1.05 -5.29
N THR A 55 -13.54 -0.77 -6.55
CA THR A 55 -14.88 -0.31 -6.94
C THR A 55 -15.94 -1.35 -6.57
N ASP A 56 -15.65 -2.63 -6.81
CA ASP A 56 -16.41 -3.76 -6.28
C ASP A 56 -15.56 -4.51 -5.25
N PRO A 57 -15.84 -4.36 -3.94
CA PRO A 57 -15.10 -5.04 -2.88
C PRO A 57 -15.14 -6.57 -2.96
N ALA A 58 -16.17 -7.17 -3.58
CA ALA A 58 -16.24 -8.61 -3.76
C ALA A 58 -15.30 -9.11 -4.88
N HIS A 59 -14.89 -8.21 -5.78
CA HIS A 59 -14.10 -8.53 -6.98
C HIS A 59 -12.91 -7.57 -7.14
N SER A 60 -12.13 -7.39 -6.09
CA SER A 60 -10.92 -6.57 -6.15
C SER A 60 -9.93 -7.11 -7.18
N ARG A 61 -9.31 -6.23 -7.98
CA ARG A 61 -8.37 -6.64 -9.03
C ARG A 61 -7.11 -5.78 -9.02
N ILE A 62 -5.95 -6.40 -9.15
CA ILE A 62 -4.69 -5.68 -9.37
C ILE A 62 -4.71 -5.10 -10.79
N MET A 63 -4.47 -3.80 -10.90
CA MET A 63 -4.47 -3.06 -12.16
C MET A 63 -3.06 -2.69 -12.64
N ALA A 64 -2.14 -2.45 -11.70
CA ALA A 64 -0.77 -2.09 -12.01
C ALA A 64 0.17 -2.48 -10.88
N VAL A 65 1.42 -2.76 -11.24
CA VAL A 65 2.53 -2.96 -10.31
C VAL A 65 3.73 -2.16 -10.81
N ALA A 66 4.36 -1.41 -9.93
CA ALA A 66 5.60 -0.67 -10.21
C ALA A 66 6.66 -1.01 -9.18
N LEU A 67 7.93 -1.07 -9.59
CA LEU A 67 9.04 -1.23 -8.66
C LEU A 67 9.21 0.06 -7.86
N GLY A 68 9.46 -0.08 -6.55
CA GLY A 68 9.61 1.04 -5.63
C GLY A 68 8.43 1.19 -4.68
N ARG A 69 8.47 2.29 -3.92
CA ARG A 69 7.44 2.72 -2.97
C ARG A 69 7.38 4.24 -2.83
N ASP A 70 8.04 4.92 -3.75
CA ASP A 70 8.15 6.36 -3.79
C ASP A 70 7.01 6.94 -4.65
N GLN A 71 7.00 8.27 -4.76
CA GLN A 71 5.98 8.98 -5.52
C GLN A 71 6.01 8.56 -6.99
N ALA A 72 7.20 8.37 -7.57
CA ALA A 72 7.36 7.96 -8.97
C ALA A 72 6.73 6.58 -9.25
N ALA A 73 6.92 5.60 -8.35
CA ALA A 73 6.28 4.29 -8.46
C ALA A 73 4.75 4.39 -8.39
N ALA A 74 4.22 5.22 -7.48
CA ALA A 74 2.78 5.45 -7.37
C ALA A 74 2.21 6.16 -8.61
N GLU A 75 2.87 7.20 -9.10
CA GLU A 75 2.48 7.90 -10.33
C GLU A 75 2.55 6.98 -11.55
N HIS A 76 3.55 6.11 -11.64
CA HIS A 76 3.64 5.11 -12.71
C HIS A 76 2.41 4.18 -12.70
N CYS A 77 2.00 3.71 -11.52
CA CYS A 77 0.77 2.92 -11.38
C CYS A 77 -0.49 3.71 -11.76
N LEU A 78 -0.65 4.93 -11.25
CA LEU A 78 -1.83 5.77 -11.53
C LEU A 78 -1.92 6.16 -13.01
N ASN A 79 -0.80 6.34 -13.70
CA ASN A 79 -0.76 6.63 -15.13
C ASN A 79 -1.15 5.44 -16.02
N ARG A 80 -1.36 4.24 -15.46
CA ARG A 80 -2.01 3.13 -16.17
C ARG A 80 -3.50 3.36 -16.38
N LEU A 81 -4.14 4.16 -15.51
CA LEU A 81 -5.50 4.64 -15.71
C LEU A 81 -5.51 5.73 -16.78
N SER A 82 -6.54 5.76 -17.61
CA SER A 82 -6.77 6.91 -18.49
C SER A 82 -7.06 8.17 -17.68
N GLU A 83 -6.86 9.36 -18.26
CA GLU A 83 -7.19 10.61 -17.58
C GLU A 83 -8.67 10.65 -17.17
N GLN A 84 -9.57 10.13 -18.02
CA GLN A 84 -11.00 10.04 -17.73
C GLN A 84 -11.30 9.08 -16.57
N GLN A 85 -10.55 7.98 -16.44
CA GLN A 85 -10.69 7.08 -15.29
C GLN A 85 -10.18 7.74 -14.02
N ARG A 86 -9.04 8.45 -14.06
CA ARG A 86 -8.50 9.16 -12.89
C ARG A 86 -9.48 10.20 -12.34
N LYS A 87 -10.19 10.92 -13.21
CA LYS A 87 -11.26 11.88 -12.83
C LYS A 87 -12.50 11.21 -12.23
N GLN A 88 -12.73 9.92 -12.49
CA GLN A 88 -13.86 9.18 -11.93
C GLN A 88 -13.57 8.60 -10.54
N VAL A 89 -12.30 8.51 -10.14
CA VAL A 89 -11.89 8.00 -8.83
C VAL A 89 -12.40 8.94 -7.75
N ARG A 90 -13.32 8.45 -6.91
CA ARG A 90 -13.89 9.15 -5.77
C ARG A 90 -13.09 8.93 -4.49
N HIS A 91 -12.54 7.73 -4.31
CA HIS A 91 -11.71 7.41 -3.15
C HIS A 91 -10.43 6.69 -3.55
N HIS A 92 -9.31 7.12 -2.98
CA HIS A 92 -8.06 6.39 -3.05
C HIS A 92 -7.62 6.00 -1.64
N ARG A 93 -7.48 4.69 -1.43
CA ARG A 93 -7.11 4.10 -0.14
C ARG A 93 -5.61 3.90 -0.10
N THR A 94 -4.96 4.50 0.87
CA THR A 94 -3.49 4.40 1.02
C THR A 94 -3.13 4.20 2.48
N ASP A 95 -1.87 3.86 2.72
CA ASP A 95 -1.26 4.05 4.03
C ASP A 95 -1.01 5.55 4.30
N MET A 96 -0.24 5.85 5.34
CA MET A 96 0.15 7.23 5.71
C MET A 96 1.41 7.72 4.98
N SER A 97 1.80 7.11 3.85
CA SER A 97 3.00 7.49 3.10
C SER A 97 2.85 8.88 2.48
N PRO A 98 3.81 9.81 2.70
CA PRO A 98 3.84 11.09 2.01
C PRO A 98 3.92 10.94 0.49
N ALA A 99 4.58 9.88 0.01
CA ALA A 99 4.72 9.59 -1.42
C ALA A 99 3.37 9.33 -2.09
N TYR A 100 2.52 8.51 -1.47
CA TYR A 100 1.21 8.18 -2.01
C TYR A 100 0.24 9.35 -1.89
N THR A 101 0.36 10.13 -0.82
CA THR A 101 -0.37 11.40 -0.68
C THR A 101 -0.03 12.37 -1.82
N ALA A 102 1.26 12.56 -2.10
CA ALA A 102 1.71 13.45 -3.17
C ALA A 102 1.25 12.97 -4.56
N ALA A 103 1.35 11.66 -4.85
CA ALA A 103 0.87 11.10 -6.11
C ALA A 103 -0.66 11.23 -6.28
N GLY A 104 -1.41 11.01 -5.20
CA GLY A 104 -2.87 11.20 -5.19
C GLY A 104 -3.25 12.65 -5.51
N LEU A 105 -2.62 13.62 -4.83
CA LEU A 105 -2.84 15.05 -5.09
C LEU A 105 -2.48 15.46 -6.53
N ALA A 106 -1.45 14.84 -7.11
CA ALA A 106 -0.99 15.16 -8.46
C ALA A 106 -1.89 14.59 -9.56
N LEU A 107 -2.45 13.38 -9.38
CA LEU A 107 -3.08 12.61 -10.46
C LEU A 107 -4.56 12.29 -10.25
N LEU A 108 -5.11 12.49 -9.06
CA LEU A 108 -6.50 12.16 -8.70
C LEU A 108 -7.23 13.41 -8.17
N PRO A 109 -7.54 14.38 -9.05
CA PRO A 109 -8.01 15.71 -8.64
C PRO A 109 -9.32 15.70 -7.85
N ASP A 110 -10.21 14.75 -8.14
CA ASP A 110 -11.55 14.67 -7.56
C ASP A 110 -11.67 13.62 -6.46
N SER A 111 -10.55 13.01 -6.06
CA SER A 111 -10.53 11.87 -5.15
C SER A 111 -10.25 12.26 -3.71
N GLN A 112 -11.03 11.72 -2.78
CA GLN A 112 -10.75 11.79 -1.36
C GLN A 112 -9.76 10.71 -0.93
N GLN A 113 -8.68 11.12 -0.25
CA GLN A 113 -7.76 10.19 0.38
C GLN A 113 -8.42 9.52 1.59
N VAL A 114 -8.35 8.19 1.64
CA VAL A 114 -8.83 7.39 2.76
C VAL A 114 -7.66 6.60 3.35
N ILE A 115 -7.31 6.89 4.60
CA ILE A 115 -6.24 6.18 5.30
C ILE A 115 -6.77 4.86 5.86
N ASP A 116 -6.05 3.78 5.61
CA ASP A 116 -6.42 2.46 6.15
C ASP A 116 -6.33 2.43 7.69
N ARG A 117 -7.41 1.95 8.30
CA ARG A 117 -7.59 1.79 9.75
C ARG A 117 -6.48 0.97 10.41
N PHE A 118 -5.92 -0.04 9.72
CA PHE A 118 -4.81 -0.84 10.25
C PHE A 118 -3.59 0.04 10.55
N TYR A 119 -3.22 0.93 9.63
CA TYR A 119 -2.08 1.83 9.84
C TYR A 119 -2.37 2.86 10.94
N VAL A 120 -3.60 3.35 11.05
CA VAL A 120 -4.04 4.20 12.17
C VAL A 120 -3.87 3.49 13.51
N ALA A 121 -4.42 2.28 13.64
CA ALA A 121 -4.36 1.49 14.86
C ALA A 121 -2.91 1.11 15.23
N LYS A 122 -2.10 0.71 14.23
CA LYS A 122 -0.68 0.42 14.40
C LYS A 122 0.07 1.63 14.94
N ARG A 123 -0.12 2.80 14.34
CA ARG A 123 0.55 4.04 14.75
C ARG A 123 0.17 4.46 16.17
N LEU A 124 -1.10 4.35 16.52
CA LEU A 124 -1.57 4.59 17.88
C LEU A 124 -0.91 3.62 18.87
N GLY A 125 -0.88 2.32 18.54
CA GLY A 125 -0.25 1.29 19.36
C GLY A 125 1.25 1.57 19.59
N GLU A 126 1.99 2.00 18.57
CA GLU A 126 3.40 2.38 18.68
C GLU A 126 3.62 3.55 19.65
N ILE A 127 2.71 4.54 19.65
CA ILE A 127 2.77 5.70 20.54
C ILE A 127 2.49 5.27 21.98
N VAL A 128 1.43 4.49 22.20
CA VAL A 128 1.06 3.96 23.52
C VAL A 128 2.20 3.12 24.09
N ASP A 129 2.80 2.23 23.29
CA ASP A 129 3.92 1.40 23.73
C ASP A 129 5.16 2.23 24.07
N ARG A 130 5.43 3.30 23.31
CA ARG A 130 6.53 4.23 23.62
C ARG A 130 6.32 4.94 24.95
N VAL A 131 5.12 5.45 25.21
CA VAL A 131 4.78 6.10 26.49
C VAL A 131 4.89 5.09 27.63
N ARG A 132 4.32 3.89 27.47
CA ARG A 132 4.41 2.79 28.45
C ARG A 132 5.86 2.47 28.82
N LYS A 133 6.75 2.32 27.82
CA LYS A 133 8.19 2.07 28.05
C LYS A 133 8.87 3.21 28.79
N LYS A 134 8.57 4.47 28.44
CA LYS A 134 9.09 5.66 29.16
C LYS A 134 8.62 5.68 30.62
N THR A 135 7.32 5.47 30.86
CA THR A 135 6.76 5.41 32.21
C THR A 135 7.37 4.28 33.02
N GLN A 136 7.58 3.10 32.44
CA GLN A 136 8.22 1.98 33.14
C GLN A 136 9.69 2.27 33.48
N ALA A 137 10.44 2.88 32.57
CA ALA A 137 11.81 3.32 32.82
C ALA A 137 11.88 4.39 33.92
N TYR A 138 10.93 5.33 33.93
CA TYR A 138 10.79 6.35 34.97
C TYR A 138 10.45 5.73 36.33
N LYS A 139 9.44 4.84 36.41
CA LYS A 139 9.08 4.12 37.65
C LYS A 139 10.26 3.36 38.25
N LYS A 140 11.13 2.77 37.42
CA LYS A 140 12.34 2.07 37.91
C LYS A 140 13.35 3.00 38.60
N ARG A 141 13.35 4.31 38.30
CA ARG A 141 14.24 5.33 38.89
C ARG A 141 13.65 5.98 40.14
N LEU A 142 12.36 5.79 40.40
CA LEU A 142 11.66 6.31 41.57
C LEU A 142 11.93 5.47 42.82
N SER A 143 11.89 6.13 43.99
CA SER A 143 11.92 5.50 45.30
C SER A 143 10.68 4.61 45.52
N ALA A 144 10.72 3.73 46.53
CA ALA A 144 9.58 2.86 46.84
C ALA A 144 8.30 3.64 47.20
N GLN A 145 8.44 4.79 47.87
CA GLN A 145 7.32 5.68 48.24
C GLN A 145 6.73 6.39 47.01
N ASP A 146 7.57 6.89 46.10
CA ASP A 146 7.07 7.60 44.91
C ASP A 146 6.38 6.67 43.91
N ARG A 147 6.72 5.37 43.91
CA ARG A 147 6.04 4.36 43.07
C ARG A 147 4.59 4.10 43.49
N GLN A 148 4.24 4.37 44.75
CA GLN A 148 2.89 4.18 45.27
C GLN A 148 1.87 5.13 44.60
N GLN A 149 2.31 6.30 44.13
CA GLN A 149 1.48 7.29 43.43
C GLN A 149 1.04 6.85 42.02
N PHE A 150 1.60 5.75 41.49
CA PHE A 150 1.27 5.25 40.15
C PHE A 150 0.59 3.87 40.17
N ARG A 151 0.02 3.47 41.31
CA ARG A 151 -0.83 2.30 41.43
C ARG A 151 -2.29 2.66 41.18
#